data_AF-A0A6J4XV89-F1
#
_entry.id   AF-A0A6J4XV89-F1
#
_cell.length_a   1.000
_cell.length_b   1.000
_cell.length_c   1.000
_cell.angle_alpha   90.00
_cell.angle_beta   90.00
_cell.angle_gamma   90.00
#
_symmetry.space_group_name_H-M   'P 1'
#
loop_
_entity.id
_entity.type
_entity.pdbx_description
1 polymer ?
#
loop_
_entity_poly.entity_id
_entity_poly.type
_entity_poly.pdbx_seq_one_letter_code
_entity_poly.pdbx_strand_id
1 'polypeptide(L)'
;MQKRILTRMGDGERVSMPADEVKEELLSGTQDAAQNGEIPELTREDLEQLFGILAESGRVVSVPPGDEVVVTDDGCGKLFCSGPADGGAGLPISRQTSILAYERGFAADTVSIGHEDYSFKSVKPIIDYEAQTYYATALATTVPFFYGAQPNLGLYPNIA
;
A
#
# COMPACT_ATOMS: atom_id res chain seq x y z
N MET A 1 -33.01 -13.34 -4.16
CA MET A 1 -31.83 -12.88 -4.93
C MET A 1 -30.61 -13.23 -4.09
N GLN A 2 -29.66 -14.00 -4.62
CA GLN A 2 -28.35 -14.17 -3.97
C GLN A 2 -27.67 -12.80 -3.87
N LYS A 3 -27.10 -12.48 -2.69
CA LYS A 3 -26.31 -11.25 -2.51
C LYS A 3 -25.08 -11.38 -3.39
N ARG A 4 -24.90 -10.43 -4.32
CA ARG A 4 -23.70 -10.34 -5.16
C ARG A 4 -22.77 -9.26 -4.62
N ILE A 5 -21.47 -9.53 -4.65
CA ILE A 5 -20.41 -8.65 -4.18
C ILE A 5 -19.77 -7.99 -5.40
N LEU A 6 -19.53 -6.68 -5.32
CA LEU A 6 -18.78 -5.95 -6.32
C LEU A 6 -17.30 -6.05 -5.98
N THR A 7 -16.49 -6.61 -6.87
CA THR A 7 -15.04 -6.77 -6.67
C THR A 7 -14.29 -6.45 -7.96
N ARG A 8 -12.95 -6.58 -7.95
CA ARG A 8 -12.10 -6.40 -9.12
C ARG A 8 -11.19 -7.59 -9.35
N MET A 9 -10.91 -7.85 -10.61
CA MET A 9 -9.90 -8.80 -11.05
C MET A 9 -8.49 -8.19 -10.94
N GLY A 10 -7.44 -9.00 -11.08
CA GLY A 10 -6.04 -8.56 -11.00
C GLY A 10 -5.62 -7.54 -12.05
N ASP A 11 -6.37 -7.44 -13.16
CA ASP A 11 -6.21 -6.42 -14.20
C ASP A 11 -7.02 -5.13 -13.93
N GLY A 12 -7.78 -5.09 -12.83
CA GLY A 12 -8.62 -3.98 -12.44
C GLY A 12 -10.05 -4.00 -13.02
N GLU A 13 -10.42 -4.99 -13.85
CA GLU A 13 -11.79 -5.14 -14.35
C GLU A 13 -12.77 -5.27 -13.17
N ARG A 14 -13.87 -4.51 -13.21
CA ARG A 14 -14.92 -4.59 -12.17
C ARG A 14 -15.89 -5.71 -12.51
N VAL A 15 -16.06 -6.64 -11.58
CA VAL A 15 -16.98 -7.77 -11.71
C VAL A 15 -17.96 -7.82 -10.54
N SER A 16 -19.09 -8.50 -10.76
CA SER A 16 -20.03 -8.82 -9.70
C SER A 16 -20.04 -10.32 -9.51
N MET A 17 -19.76 -10.82 -8.31
CA MET A 17 -19.64 -12.25 -8.01
C MET A 17 -20.66 -12.70 -6.95
N PRO A 18 -21.19 -13.93 -6.99
CA PRO A 18 -21.98 -14.50 -5.91
C PRO A 18 -21.19 -14.57 -4.60
N ALA A 19 -21.86 -14.33 -3.47
CA ALA A 19 -21.24 -14.42 -2.14
C ALA A 19 -20.58 -15.78 -1.86
N ASP A 20 -21.19 -16.88 -2.30
CA ASP A 20 -20.67 -18.24 -2.04
C ASP A 20 -19.36 -18.49 -2.80
N GLU A 21 -19.26 -17.99 -4.04
CA GLU A 21 -18.05 -18.07 -4.87
C GLU A 21 -16.89 -17.29 -4.24
N VAL A 22 -17.15 -16.08 -3.73
CA VAL A 22 -16.14 -15.27 -3.02
C VAL A 22 -15.66 -15.97 -1.74
N LYS A 23 -16.54 -16.67 -1.01
CA LYS A 23 -16.14 -17.43 0.18
C LYS A 23 -15.27 -18.64 -0.17
N GLU A 24 -15.58 -19.32 -1.26
CA GLU A 24 -14.81 -20.46 -1.75
C GLU A 24 -13.42 -20.02 -2.21
N GLU A 25 -13.32 -18.91 -2.97
CA GLU A 25 -12.03 -18.34 -3.35
C GLU A 25 -11.21 -17.87 -2.15
N LEU A 26 -11.86 -17.24 -1.16
CA LEU A 26 -11.19 -16.82 0.07
C LEU A 26 -10.62 -18.01 0.85
N LEU A 27 -11.40 -19.09 1.01
CA LEU A 27 -10.94 -20.31 1.67
C LEU A 27 -9.77 -20.95 0.90
N SER A 28 -9.93 -21.14 -0.41
CA SER A 28 -8.90 -21.74 -1.26
C SER A 28 -7.59 -20.95 -1.24
N GLY A 29 -7.67 -19.63 -1.39
CA GLY A 29 -6.50 -18.76 -1.38
C GLY A 29 -5.80 -18.69 -0.02
N THR A 30 -6.55 -18.70 1.08
CA THR A 30 -5.96 -18.69 2.43
C THR A 30 -5.34 -20.04 2.81
N GLN A 31 -5.90 -21.16 2.34
CA GLN A 31 -5.30 -22.49 2.51
C GLN A 31 -4.02 -22.65 1.70
N ASP A 32 -3.99 -22.19 0.45
CA ASP A 32 -2.78 -22.18 -0.37
C ASP A 32 -1.68 -21.31 0.28
N ALA A 33 -2.04 -20.12 0.78
CA ALA A 33 -1.12 -19.25 1.51
C ALA A 33 -0.59 -19.91 2.81
N ALA A 34 -1.46 -20.57 3.58
CA ALA A 34 -1.07 -21.27 4.80
C ALA A 34 -0.11 -22.44 4.51
N GLN A 35 -0.40 -23.22 3.47
CA GLN A 35 0.44 -24.32 3.01
C GLN A 35 1.82 -23.83 2.56
N ASN A 36 1.86 -22.81 1.69
CA ASN A 36 3.12 -22.26 1.16
C ASN A 36 3.94 -21.52 2.23
N GLY A 37 3.27 -20.91 3.20
CA GLY A 37 3.90 -20.22 4.34
C GLY A 37 4.30 -21.14 5.48
N GLU A 38 3.90 -22.42 5.47
CA GLU A 38 4.08 -23.37 6.57
C GLU A 38 3.51 -22.85 7.91
N ILE A 39 2.36 -22.16 7.85
CA ILE A 39 1.66 -21.57 9.01
C ILE A 39 0.27 -22.20 9.19
N PRO A 40 -0.34 -22.08 10.38
CA PRO A 40 -1.70 -22.58 10.60
C PRO A 40 -2.72 -21.94 9.66
N GLU A 41 -3.72 -22.73 9.25
CA GLU A 41 -4.89 -22.22 8.53
C GLU A 41 -5.69 -21.24 9.40
N LEU A 42 -6.38 -20.32 8.74
CA LEU A 42 -7.30 -19.41 9.41
C LEU A 42 -8.48 -20.17 10.03
N THR A 43 -8.97 -19.67 11.16
CA THR A 43 -10.18 -20.23 11.77
C THR A 43 -11.41 -19.89 10.94
N ARG A 44 -12.52 -20.58 11.22
CA ARG A 44 -13.79 -20.27 10.57
C ARG A 44 -14.23 -18.83 10.87
N GLU A 45 -14.01 -18.40 12.11
CA GLU A 45 -14.33 -17.06 12.58
C GLU A 45 -13.51 -15.99 11.83
N ASP A 46 -12.21 -16.25 11.61
CA ASP A 46 -11.33 -15.37 10.82
C ASP A 46 -11.82 -15.24 9.38
N LEU A 47 -12.20 -16.36 8.74
CA LEU A 47 -12.75 -16.36 7.38
C LEU A 47 -14.07 -15.62 7.29
N GLU A 48 -14.96 -15.77 8.28
CA GLU A 48 -16.23 -15.05 8.34
C GLU A 48 -16.01 -13.54 8.51
N GLN A 49 -15.02 -13.13 9.32
CA GLN A 49 -14.62 -11.73 9.48
C GLN A 49 -14.03 -11.14 8.19
N LEU A 50 -13.09 -11.85 7.55
CA LEU A 50 -12.49 -11.44 6.27
C LEU A 50 -13.54 -11.30 5.17
N PHE A 51 -14.47 -12.25 5.08
CA PHE A 51 -15.59 -12.16 4.16
C PHE A 51 -16.45 -10.92 4.46
N GLY A 52 -16.69 -10.60 5.74
CA GLY A 52 -17.40 -9.39 6.14
C GLY A 52 -16.75 -8.12 5.59
N ILE A 53 -15.42 -8.03 5.67
CA ILE A 53 -14.63 -6.90 5.14
C ILE A 53 -14.74 -6.85 3.60
N LEU A 54 -14.54 -7.97 2.91
CA LEU A 54 -14.59 -8.03 1.44
C LEU A 54 -16.01 -7.76 0.88
N ALA A 55 -17.04 -8.11 1.63
CA ALA A 55 -18.43 -7.93 1.25
C ALA A 55 -19.01 -6.57 1.67
N GLU A 56 -18.20 -5.70 2.29
CA GLU A 56 -18.62 -4.35 2.67
C GLU A 56 -18.89 -3.50 1.42
N SER A 57 -20.09 -2.93 1.36
CA SER A 57 -20.57 -2.12 0.22
C SER A 57 -20.29 -0.63 0.37
N GLY A 58 -19.86 -0.21 1.57
CA GLY A 58 -19.50 1.15 1.91
C GLY A 58 -18.35 1.65 1.06
N ARG A 59 -18.49 2.86 0.52
CA ARG A 59 -17.41 3.55 -0.19
C ARG A 59 -16.30 4.01 0.76
N VAL A 60 -16.65 4.27 2.02
CA VAL A 60 -15.74 4.65 3.11
C VAL A 60 -16.06 3.72 4.27
N VAL A 61 -15.03 3.05 4.79
CA VAL A 61 -15.12 2.06 5.86
C VAL A 61 -14.21 2.48 7.01
N SER A 62 -14.52 2.02 8.23
CA SER A 62 -13.75 2.30 9.44
C SER A 62 -13.92 1.14 10.42
N VAL A 63 -13.14 1.15 11.51
CA VAL A 63 -13.14 0.13 12.55
C VAL A 63 -13.53 0.73 13.91
N PRO A 64 -14.06 -0.06 14.85
CA PRO A 64 -14.26 0.40 16.22
C PRO A 64 -12.95 0.86 16.88
N PRO A 65 -13.00 1.81 17.84
CA PRO A 65 -11.82 2.19 18.61
C PRO A 65 -11.20 0.99 19.34
N GLY A 66 -9.89 0.79 19.15
CA GLY A 66 -9.14 -0.35 19.66
C GLY A 66 -8.83 -1.42 18.60
N ASP A 67 -9.52 -1.39 17.46
CA ASP A 67 -9.33 -2.33 16.35
C ASP A 67 -8.50 -1.71 15.20
N GLU A 68 -7.91 -0.52 15.39
CA GLU A 68 -7.06 0.13 14.41
C GLU A 68 -5.75 -0.64 14.19
N VAL A 69 -5.27 -0.65 12.94
CA VAL A 69 -3.99 -1.23 12.56
C VAL A 69 -3.05 -0.12 12.15
N VAL A 70 -1.82 -0.15 12.67
CA VAL A 70 -0.74 0.75 12.24
C VAL A 70 -0.33 0.37 10.82
N VAL A 71 -0.46 1.30 9.88
CA VAL A 71 -0.10 1.07 8.48
C VAL A 71 1.17 1.82 8.11
N THR A 72 2.08 1.12 7.42
CA THR A 72 3.24 1.74 6.81
C THR A 72 3.04 1.95 5.31
N ASP A 73 3.36 3.14 4.81
CA ASP A 73 3.15 3.54 3.41
C ASP A 73 4.47 3.95 2.74
N ASP A 74 4.76 3.35 1.59
CA ASP A 74 5.99 3.59 0.83
C ASP A 74 5.81 4.42 -0.47
N GLY A 75 4.59 4.95 -0.68
CA GLY A 75 4.17 5.73 -1.84
C GLY A 75 3.69 7.15 -1.53
N CYS A 76 3.53 7.54 -0.26
CA CYS A 76 2.94 8.82 0.13
C CYS A 76 3.66 10.06 -0.41
N GLY A 77 4.98 9.96 -0.65
CA GLY A 77 5.75 11.03 -1.29
C GLY A 77 5.39 11.31 -2.74
N LYS A 78 4.69 10.38 -3.40
CA LYS A 78 4.28 10.43 -4.81
C LYS A 78 2.77 10.53 -4.98
N LEU A 79 2.00 10.13 -3.98
CA LEU A 79 0.53 10.01 -4.01
C LEU A 79 -0.16 11.23 -4.64
N PHE A 80 0.26 12.44 -4.30
CA PHE A 80 -0.38 13.64 -4.83
C PHE A 80 0.33 14.21 -6.06
N CYS A 81 1.66 14.15 -6.13
CA CYS A 81 2.43 14.89 -7.13
C CYS A 81 2.80 14.08 -8.39
N SER A 82 2.89 12.76 -8.31
CA SER A 82 3.26 11.92 -9.46
C SER A 82 2.09 11.64 -10.40
N GLY A 83 2.38 11.11 -11.58
CA GLY A 83 1.36 10.80 -12.57
C GLY A 83 0.55 9.53 -12.24
N PRO A 84 -0.56 9.28 -12.97
CA PRO A 84 -1.37 8.08 -12.77
C PRO A 84 -0.62 6.76 -13.00
N ALA A 85 0.46 6.79 -13.81
CA ALA A 85 1.32 5.63 -14.04
C ALA A 85 2.02 5.15 -12.75
N ASP A 86 2.29 6.07 -11.82
CA ASP A 86 2.91 5.80 -10.53
C ASP A 86 1.89 5.76 -9.37
N GLY A 87 0.59 5.69 -9.70
CA GLY A 87 -0.50 5.75 -8.72
C GLY A 87 -0.76 7.15 -8.13
N GLY A 88 -0.17 8.20 -8.71
CA GLY A 88 -0.30 9.58 -8.22
C GLY A 88 -1.48 10.37 -8.83
N ALA A 89 -1.85 11.47 -8.16
CA ALA A 89 -2.96 12.34 -8.55
C ALA A 89 -2.59 13.49 -9.50
N GLY A 90 -1.31 13.68 -9.84
CA GLY A 90 -0.84 14.68 -10.79
C GLY A 90 -1.00 16.13 -10.33
N LEU A 91 -1.07 16.39 -9.03
CA LEU A 91 -1.16 17.73 -8.46
C LEU A 91 0.20 18.45 -8.56
N PRO A 92 0.22 19.75 -8.90
CA PRO A 92 1.46 20.51 -9.06
C PRO A 92 2.04 20.94 -7.70
N ILE A 93 2.34 19.97 -6.84
CA ILE A 93 2.90 20.18 -5.50
C ILE A 93 4.22 19.43 -5.34
N SER A 94 5.04 19.86 -4.39
CA SER A 94 6.31 19.17 -4.10
C SER A 94 6.09 17.84 -3.38
N ARG A 95 7.06 16.91 -3.46
CA ARG A 95 7.07 15.66 -2.69
C ARG A 95 6.93 15.93 -1.18
N GLN A 96 7.63 16.93 -0.66
CA GLN A 96 7.52 17.32 0.75
C GLN A 96 6.10 17.78 1.10
N THR A 97 5.47 18.60 0.25
CA THR A 97 4.06 18.99 0.45
C THR A 97 3.13 17.79 0.39
N SER A 98 3.37 16.84 -0.51
CA SER A 98 2.62 15.58 -0.58
C SER A 98 2.69 14.81 0.73
N ILE A 99 3.89 14.65 1.29
CA ILE A 99 4.15 13.95 2.57
C ILE A 99 3.42 14.62 3.73
N LEU A 100 3.57 15.94 3.86
CA LEU A 100 2.96 16.69 4.96
C LEU A 100 1.42 16.72 4.84
N ALA A 101 0.89 16.75 3.62
CA ALA A 101 -0.54 16.62 3.39
C ALA A 101 -1.05 15.22 3.74
N TYR A 102 -0.28 14.17 3.43
CA TYR A 102 -0.62 12.81 3.78
C TYR A 102 -0.65 12.59 5.30
N GLU A 103 0.44 12.97 5.98
CA GLU A 103 0.55 12.90 7.45
C GLU A 103 -0.62 13.62 8.14
N ARG A 104 -0.86 14.88 7.79
CA ARG A 104 -1.79 15.75 8.54
C ARG A 104 -3.23 15.62 8.09
N GLY A 105 -3.44 15.39 6.80
CA GLY A 105 -4.77 15.32 6.20
C GLY A 105 -5.41 13.94 6.30
N PHE A 106 -4.60 12.89 6.34
CA PHE A 106 -5.07 11.49 6.32
C PHE A 106 -4.67 10.71 7.58
N ALA A 107 -4.06 11.38 8.56
CA ALA A 107 -3.66 10.78 9.84
C ALA A 107 -2.80 9.51 9.66
N ALA A 108 -1.87 9.56 8.71
CA ALA A 108 -1.00 8.43 8.40
C ALA A 108 -0.11 8.08 9.61
N ASP A 109 0.02 6.79 9.93
CA ASP A 109 0.85 6.35 11.07
C ASP A 109 2.35 6.50 10.80
N THR A 110 2.75 6.51 9.53
CA THR A 110 4.12 6.71 9.06
C THR A 110 4.12 7.42 7.71
N VAL A 111 5.27 8.00 7.36
CA VAL A 111 5.49 8.55 6.02
C VAL A 111 6.85 8.12 5.47
N SER A 112 7.00 8.23 4.17
CA SER A 112 8.23 7.89 3.47
C SER A 112 8.49 8.80 2.28
N ILE A 113 9.76 8.83 1.89
CA ILE A 113 10.20 9.40 0.63
C ILE A 113 11.10 8.40 -0.09
N GLY A 114 11.06 8.43 -1.41
CA GLY A 114 11.98 7.68 -2.25
C GLY A 114 12.16 8.39 -3.58
N HIS A 115 13.21 8.00 -4.29
CA HIS A 115 13.37 8.37 -5.69
C HIS A 115 12.33 7.66 -6.56
N GLU A 116 12.00 8.23 -7.71
CA GLU A 116 10.96 7.74 -8.62
C GLU A 116 11.22 6.30 -9.08
N ASP A 117 12.45 6.02 -9.52
CA ASP A 117 12.92 4.67 -9.88
C ASP A 117 12.99 3.69 -8.68
N TYR A 118 12.75 4.17 -7.46
CA TYR A 118 12.75 3.42 -6.22
C TYR A 118 13.98 2.50 -6.07
N SER A 119 15.16 3.01 -6.44
CA SER A 119 16.38 2.23 -6.63
C SER A 119 17.61 2.97 -6.12
N PHE A 120 18.46 2.28 -5.32
CA PHE A 120 19.73 2.84 -4.88
C PHE A 120 20.67 3.20 -6.04
N LYS A 121 20.55 2.54 -7.20
CA LYS A 121 21.39 2.83 -8.36
C LYS A 121 21.12 4.22 -8.92
N SER A 122 19.84 4.59 -9.07
CA SER A 122 19.42 5.90 -9.59
C SER A 122 19.62 7.02 -8.57
N VAL A 123 19.56 6.71 -7.27
CA VAL A 123 19.77 7.69 -6.20
C VAL A 123 21.23 8.10 -6.07
N LYS A 124 22.18 7.18 -6.27
CA LYS A 124 23.62 7.43 -6.03
C LYS A 124 24.16 8.72 -6.67
N PRO A 125 23.90 9.04 -7.96
CA PRO A 125 24.38 10.26 -8.58
C PRO A 125 23.80 11.56 -8.01
N ILE A 126 22.66 11.48 -7.33
CA ILE A 126 21.92 12.64 -6.79
C ILE A 126 21.75 12.55 -5.26
N ILE A 127 22.60 11.77 -4.59
CA ILE A 127 22.44 11.47 -3.17
C ILE A 127 22.40 12.72 -2.30
N ASP A 128 23.17 13.76 -2.66
CA ASP A 128 23.20 15.02 -1.92
C ASP A 128 21.84 15.72 -1.95
N TYR A 129 21.18 15.74 -3.10
CA TYR A 129 19.85 16.32 -3.27
C TYR A 129 18.77 15.52 -2.52
N GLU A 130 18.82 14.20 -2.63
CA GLU A 130 17.91 13.30 -1.93
C GLU A 130 18.09 13.38 -0.41
N ALA A 131 19.33 13.40 0.08
CA ALA A 131 19.63 13.55 1.50
C ALA A 131 19.16 14.90 2.04
N GLN A 132 19.39 16.00 1.33
CA GLN A 132 18.90 17.31 1.72
C GLN A 132 17.37 17.35 1.80
N THR A 133 16.69 16.76 0.80
CA THR A 133 15.23 16.66 0.78
C THR A 133 14.72 15.82 1.95
N TYR A 134 15.40 14.71 2.25
CA TYR A 134 15.09 13.85 3.38
C TYR A 134 15.22 14.61 4.71
N TYR A 135 16.35 15.27 4.96
CA TYR A 135 16.56 16.01 6.21
C TYR A 135 15.54 17.14 6.41
N ALA A 136 15.27 17.92 5.35
CA ALA A 136 14.29 19.00 5.43
C ALA A 136 12.88 18.49 5.70
N THR A 137 12.50 17.35 5.12
CA THR A 137 11.20 16.73 5.32
C THR A 137 11.10 16.11 6.71
N ALA A 138 12.14 15.39 7.15
CA ALA A 138 12.22 14.75 8.47
C ALA A 138 12.03 15.75 9.61
N LEU A 139 12.58 16.97 9.47
CA LEU A 139 12.41 18.05 10.44
C LEU A 139 10.98 18.62 10.47
N ALA A 140 10.20 18.43 9.41
CA ALA A 140 8.85 18.94 9.28
C ALA A 140 7.76 17.92 9.63
N THR A 141 8.11 16.63 9.66
CA THR A 141 7.24 15.50 10.01
C THR A 141 7.29 15.21 11.51
N THR A 142 6.19 14.70 12.04
CA THR A 142 6.05 14.24 13.43
C THR A 142 6.02 12.72 13.52
N VAL A 143 5.38 12.07 12.55
CA VAL A 143 5.31 10.59 12.47
C VAL A 143 6.65 10.01 11.98
N PRO A 144 6.93 8.71 12.25
CA PRO A 144 8.12 8.05 11.72
C PRO A 144 8.28 8.25 10.21
N PHE A 145 9.48 8.69 9.80
CA PHE A 145 9.79 9.04 8.42
C PHE A 145 10.89 8.16 7.83
N PHE A 146 10.55 7.40 6.80
CA PHE A 146 11.43 6.42 6.17
C PHE A 146 11.99 6.90 4.83
N TYR A 147 13.16 6.38 4.45
CA TYR A 147 13.66 6.46 3.09
C TYR A 147 13.48 5.10 2.41
N GLY A 148 12.64 5.04 1.38
CA GLY A 148 12.35 3.85 0.61
C GLY A 148 13.23 3.73 -0.63
N ALA A 149 13.87 2.57 -0.79
CA ALA A 149 14.57 2.19 -2.02
C ALA A 149 14.73 0.68 -2.09
N GLN A 150 14.61 0.12 -3.29
CA GLN A 150 14.88 -1.29 -3.55
C GLN A 150 16.35 -1.48 -3.92
N PRO A 151 16.98 -2.59 -3.49
CA PRO A 151 18.12 -3.14 -4.17
C PRO A 151 17.63 -3.65 -5.53
N ASN A 152 17.62 -2.77 -6.53
CA ASN A 152 17.11 -3.05 -7.86
C ASN A 152 17.93 -4.16 -8.58
N LEU A 153 17.61 -5.42 -8.28
CA LEU A 153 18.33 -6.61 -8.75
C LEU A 153 18.38 -6.70 -10.29
N GLY A 154 17.42 -6.11 -11.00
CA GLY A 154 17.40 -6.10 -12.48
C GLY A 154 18.26 -5.01 -13.13
N LEU A 155 18.57 -3.92 -12.42
CA LEU A 155 19.45 -2.85 -12.91
C LEU A 155 20.89 -2.98 -12.42
N TYR A 156 21.17 -3.79 -11.39
CA TYR A 156 22.54 -4.22 -11.12
C TYR A 156 22.94 -5.23 -12.20
N PRO A 157 24.01 -4.98 -12.99
CA PRO A 157 24.47 -6.00 -13.93
C PRO A 157 24.70 -7.30 -13.14
N ASN A 158 24.20 -8.42 -13.66
CA ASN A 158 24.53 -9.74 -13.13
C ASN A 158 26.05 -9.83 -13.01
N ILE A 159 26.58 -9.78 -11.78
CA ILE A 159 27.94 -10.22 -11.52
C ILE A 159 27.84 -11.74 -11.47
N ALA A 160 27.91 -12.35 -12.66
CA ALA A 160 28.30 -13.74 -12.82
C ALA A 160 29.82 -13.80 -13.00
#